data_AF-A0A935EH22-F1
#
_entry.id   AF-A0A935EH22-F1
#
_cell.length_a   1.000
_cell.length_b   1.000
_cell.length_c   1.000
_cell.angle_alpha   90.00
_cell.angle_beta   90.00
_cell.angle_gamma   90.00
#
_symmetry.space_group_name_H-M   'P 1'
#
loop_
_entity.id
_entity.type
_entity.pdbx_description
1 polymer ?
#
loop_
_entity_poly.entity_id
_entity_poly.type
_entity_poly.pdbx_seq_one_letter_code
_entity_poly.pdbx_strand_id
1 'polypeptide(L)' 'MAERFERHRQPWTSDEIQKLHTLAKKGMPLKQMAKALTRSEDSIKDRAKADGLKIAKLR' A
#
# COMPACT_ATOMS: atom_id res chain seq x y z
N MET A 1 -30.64 6.42 2.14
CA MET A 1 -29.77 6.01 1.01
C MET A 1 -28.44 6.72 1.15
N ALA A 2 -27.33 6.00 0.96
CA ALA A 2 -25.93 6.39 1.17
C ALA A 2 -25.42 6.22 2.61
N GLU A 3 -25.32 4.95 3.03
CA GLU A 3 -24.35 4.53 4.05
C GLU A 3 -22.99 5.02 3.59
N ARG A 4 -22.49 6.09 4.23
CA ARG A 4 -21.12 6.52 4.06
C ARG A 4 -20.27 5.35 4.52
N PHE A 5 -19.74 4.57 3.59
CA PHE A 5 -18.64 3.67 3.87
C PHE A 5 -17.51 4.55 4.39
N GLU A 6 -17.51 4.79 5.70
CA GLU A 6 -16.39 5.30 6.44
C GLU A 6 -15.29 4.31 6.13
N ARG A 7 -14.48 4.64 5.12
CA ARG A 7 -13.25 3.92 4.80
C ARG A 7 -12.47 3.99 6.10
N HIS A 8 -12.62 2.96 6.93
CA HIS A 8 -11.70 2.60 7.98
C HIS A 8 -10.38 2.42 7.24
N ARG A 9 -9.68 3.53 7.01
CA ARG A 9 -8.28 3.53 6.62
C ARG A 9 -7.61 2.98 7.85
N GLN A 10 -7.55 1.65 7.90
CA GLN A 10 -6.84 0.91 8.92
C GLN A 10 -5.48 1.59 9.04
N PRO A 11 -5.15 2.14 10.22
CA PRO A 11 -3.95 2.94 10.39
C PRO A 11 -2.76 2.10 9.94
N TRP A 12 -1.87 2.72 9.18
CA TRP A 12 -0.64 2.07 8.77
C TRP A 12 0.25 1.94 9.99
N THR A 13 0.51 0.69 10.40
CA THR A 13 1.47 0.43 11.47
C THR A 13 2.90 0.62 10.96
N SER A 14 3.83 0.93 11.87
CA SER A 14 5.25 1.11 11.50
C SER A 14 5.83 -0.16 10.84
N ASP A 15 5.41 -1.35 11.28
CA ASP A 15 5.80 -2.63 10.67
C ASP A 15 5.32 -2.76 9.22
N GLU A 16 4.07 -2.41 8.94
CA GLU A 16 3.53 -2.43 7.57
C GLU A 16 4.25 -1.44 6.66
N ILE A 17 4.60 -0.26 7.18
CA ILE A 17 5.37 0.75 6.44
C ILE A 17 6.77 0.21 6.13
N GLN A 18 7.47 -0.37 7.12
CA GLN A 18 8.78 -0.97 6.90
C GLN A 18 8.75 -2.14 5.91
N LYS A 19 7.72 -3.00 5.97
CA LYS A 19 7.51 -4.05 4.98
C LYS A 19 7.28 -3.45 3.59
N LEU A 20 6.42 -2.45 3.48
CA LEU A 20 6.14 -1.77 2.21
C LEU A 20 7.41 -1.15 1.61
N HIS A 21 8.25 -0.51 2.42
CA HIS A 21 9.58 0.00 2.02
C HIS A 21 10.50 -1.10 1.53
N THR A 22 10.59 -2.20 2.27
CA THR A 22 11.46 -3.33 1.94
C THR A 22 11.04 -3.98 0.63
N LEU A 23 9.73 -4.20 0.44
CA LEU A 23 9.17 -4.77 -0.79
C LEU A 23 9.35 -3.81 -1.98
N ALA A 24 9.16 -2.50 -1.78
CA ALA A 24 9.41 -1.48 -2.79
C ALA A 24 10.89 -1.42 -3.19
N LYS A 25 11.81 -1.47 -2.23
CA LYS A 25 13.26 -1.52 -2.46
C LYS A 25 13.68 -2.78 -3.22
N LYS A 26 12.99 -3.90 -2.97
CA LYS A 26 13.18 -5.16 -3.71
C LYS A 26 12.63 -5.11 -5.14
N GLY A 27 11.95 -4.02 -5.52
CA GLY A 27 11.33 -3.87 -6.84
C GLY A 27 10.09 -4.75 -7.01
N MET A 28 9.41 -5.12 -5.92
CA MET A 28 8.18 -5.89 -6.04
C MET A 28 7.08 -5.08 -6.72
N PRO A 29 6.24 -5.75 -7.54
CA PRO A 29 5.13 -5.09 -8.20
C PRO A 29 3.97 -4.82 -7.22
N LEU A 30 3.21 -3.75 -7.50
CA LEU A 30 2.09 -3.28 -6.67
C LEU A 30 1.10 -4.38 -6.28
N LYS A 31 0.71 -5.25 -7.24
CA LYS A 31 -0.23 -6.35 -7.01
C LYS A 31 0.30 -7.39 -6.03
N GLN A 32 1.61 -7.66 -6.03
CA GLN A 32 2.24 -8.58 -5.08
C GLN A 32 2.34 -7.95 -3.69
N MET A 33 2.70 -6.66 -3.62
CA MET A 33 2.70 -5.92 -2.35
C MET A 33 1.30 -5.87 -1.72
N ALA A 34 0.26 -5.67 -2.53
CA ALA A 34 -1.13 -5.66 -2.10
C ALA A 34 -1.54 -7.02 -1.49
N LYS A 35 -1.16 -8.12 -2.16
CA LYS A 35 -1.36 -9.47 -1.63
C LYS A 35 -0.58 -9.73 -0.34
N ALA A 36 0.68 -9.31 -0.28
CA ALA A 36 1.55 -9.54 0.87
C ALA A 36 1.13 -8.75 2.12
N LEU A 37 0.63 -7.52 1.93
CA LEU A 37 0.17 -6.67 3.02
C LEU A 37 -1.34 -6.82 3.30
N THR A 38 -2.06 -7.66 2.54
CA THR A 38 -3.53 -7.80 2.60
C THR A 38 -4.27 -6.46 2.50
N ARG A 39 -3.65 -5.47 1.83
CA ARG A 39 -4.20 -4.12 1.62
C ARG A 39 -4.53 -3.93 0.15
N SER A 40 -5.50 -3.07 -0.14
CA SER A 40 -5.84 -2.69 -1.51
C SER A 40 -4.68 -1.98 -2.20
N GLU A 41 -4.53 -2.20 -3.50
CA GLU A 41 -3.52 -1.54 -4.36
C GLU A 41 -3.59 -0.01 -4.24
N ASP A 42 -4.80 0.54 -4.10
CA ASP A 42 -5.04 1.97 -3.91
C ASP A 42 -4.43 2.51 -2.61
N SER A 43 -4.58 1.77 -1.49
CA SER A 43 -3.98 2.15 -0.20
C SER A 43 -2.46 2.09 -0.22
N ILE A 44 -1.87 1.09 -0.90
CA ILE A 44 -0.42 1.00 -1.07
C ILE A 44 0.10 2.16 -1.91
N LYS A 45 -0.63 2.53 -2.97
CA LYS A 45 -0.25 3.65 -3.84
C LYS A 45 -0.31 4.99 -3.11
N ASP A 46 -1.35 5.22 -2.31
CA ASP A 46 -1.48 6.43 -1.48
C ASP A 46 -0.35 6.50 -0.45
N ARG A 47 -0.07 5.38 0.25
CA ARG A 47 1.03 5.31 1.22
C ARG A 47 2.39 5.50 0.57
N ALA A 48 2.65 4.82 -0.55
CA ALA A 48 3.90 4.95 -1.28
C ALA A 48 4.11 6.38 -1.79
N LYS A 49 3.04 7.07 -2.22
CA LYS A 49 3.11 8.48 -2.60
C LYS A 49 3.43 9.37 -1.38
N ALA A 50 2.79 9.12 -0.24
CA ALA A 50 3.07 9.84 1.01
C ALA A 50 4.50 9.64 1.50
N ASP A 51 5.05 8.44 1.32
CA ASP A 51 6.43 8.07 1.68
C ASP A 51 7.48 8.35 0.59
N GLY A 52 7.06 8.86 -0.59
CA GLY A 52 7.97 9.13 -1.71
C GLY A 52 8.57 7.89 -2.37
N LEU A 53 7.98 6.71 -2.19
CA LEU A 53 8.44 5.45 -2.74
C LEU A 53 8.02 5.26 -4.20
N LYS A 54 8.99 4.91 -5.04
CA LYS A 54 8.75 4.51 -6.43
C LYS A 54 8.47 3.01 -6.50
N ILE A 55 7.20 2.63 -6.46
CA ILE A 55 6.79 1.24 -6.72
C ILE A 55 6.86 0.98 -8.22
N ALA A 56 7.56 -0.09 -8.61
CA ALA A 56 7.58 -0.54 -9.98
C ALA A 56 6.16 -0.87 -10.43
N LYS A 57 5.59 -0.03 -11.31
CA LYS A 57 4.30 -0.32 -11.95
C LYS A 57 4.45 -1.65 -12.70
N LEU A 58 3.53 -2.57 -12.45
CA LEU A 58 3.32 -3.73 -13.32
C LEU A 58 3.17 -3.22 -14.75
N ARG A 59 4.12 -3.62 -15.60
CA ARG A 59 3.89 -3.69 -17.04
C ARG A 59 3.09 -4.96 -17.33
#